data_AF-A0AAW7VSN2-F1
#
_entry.id   AF-A0AAW7VSN2-F1
#
_cell.length_a   1.000
_cell.length_b   1.000
_cell.length_c   1.000
_cell.angle_alpha   90.00
_cell.angle_beta   90.00
_cell.angle_gamma   90.00
#
_symmetry.space_group_name_H-M   'P 1'
#
loop_
_entity.id
_entity.type
_entity.pdbx_description
1 polymer ?
#
loop_
_entity_poly.entity_id
_entity_poly.type
_entity_poly.pdbx_seq_one_letter_code
_entity_poly.pdbx_strand_id
1 'polypeptide(L)'
;MTEAAALPVVRSRRPGAPRVWTVLALLVVLPVVVLSVFRAVPAEWPLLVVQLVAFTPWLVVPAGLALMLAVAGRRAWAVLTTAVVLAVQLFWLFPLDYGRPEALPEGRQAVPVTVMTLNSEFGQADADEVVRLVREKSVQVLAVQEFSQALQDRLEQAGLPRTLPHLVSDPTDDAAGNAVYSVFPLEYAGRLPDSPFHMPVVRVDARLGGLRAAFTLTSVHTLPPVDERLAQWRSNLEAAARQAGAAGRQVFMGDFNATYDHREFRDFLASGRDGSTLVDAGVASWGRLSPTWPMEGPALPGIVLDHVVTTPQISSTGYAVHRVAGTDHAALVATLQVPAG
;
A
#
# COMPACT_ATOMS: atom_id res chain seq x y z
N MET A 1 5.74 50.55 -70.35
CA MET A 1 6.05 50.99 -68.98
C MET A 1 4.70 51.19 -68.29
N THR A 2 4.21 50.14 -67.62
CA THR A 2 4.18 49.97 -66.14
C THR A 2 3.18 50.94 -65.51
N GLU A 3 2.07 50.48 -64.92
CA GLU A 3 2.04 49.72 -63.66
C GLU A 3 0.96 48.62 -63.66
N ALA A 4 1.35 47.41 -63.26
CA ALA A 4 0.41 46.37 -62.85
C ALA A 4 0.11 46.55 -61.35
N ALA A 5 -1.16 46.74 -61.02
CA ALA A 5 -1.64 46.85 -59.64
C ALA A 5 -1.39 45.53 -58.89
N ALA A 6 -0.60 45.60 -57.81
CA ALA A 6 -0.37 44.48 -56.92
C ALA A 6 -1.62 44.25 -56.05
N LEU A 7 -2.24 43.07 -56.19
CA LEU A 7 -3.33 42.64 -55.31
C LEU A 7 -2.79 42.35 -53.90
N PRO A 8 -3.51 42.73 -52.83
CA PRO A 8 -3.07 42.48 -51.47
C PRO A 8 -3.13 40.99 -51.17
N VAL A 9 -1.98 40.40 -50.87
CA VAL A 9 -1.89 39.04 -50.33
C VAL A 9 -2.52 39.03 -48.94
N VAL A 10 -3.74 38.52 -48.83
CA VAL A 10 -4.35 38.19 -47.53
C VAL A 10 -3.54 37.05 -46.93
N ARG A 11 -2.58 37.38 -46.06
CA ARG A 11 -1.92 36.39 -45.21
C ARG A 11 -2.99 35.76 -44.33
N SER A 12 -3.33 34.50 -44.62
CA SER A 12 -4.18 33.71 -43.73
C SER A 12 -3.51 33.62 -42.37
N ARG A 13 -3.99 34.43 -41.44
CA ARG A 13 -3.70 34.27 -40.02
C ARG A 13 -4.23 32.87 -39.68
N ARG A 14 -3.35 31.91 -39.39
CA ARG A 14 -3.66 30.76 -38.55
C ARG A 14 -3.11 31.02 -37.13
N PRO A 15 -3.75 31.83 -36.26
CA PRO A 15 -3.21 32.10 -34.94
C PRO A 15 -4.17 31.55 -33.87
N GLY A 16 -4.04 30.28 -33.53
CA GLY A 16 -4.87 29.70 -32.47
C GLY A 16 -4.31 28.40 -31.91
N ALA A 17 -3.96 27.46 -32.79
CA ALA A 17 -3.56 26.11 -32.40
C ALA A 17 -2.41 26.06 -31.35
N PRO A 18 -1.31 26.83 -31.47
CA PRO A 18 -0.22 26.74 -30.48
C PRO A 18 -0.63 27.21 -29.09
N ARG A 19 -1.55 28.18 -28.99
CA ARG A 19 -2.03 28.71 -27.70
C ARG A 19 -3.02 27.76 -27.04
N VAL A 20 -3.92 27.16 -27.82
CA VAL A 20 -4.92 26.20 -27.31
C VAL A 20 -4.22 25.00 -26.65
N TRP A 21 -3.20 24.42 -27.30
CA TRP A 21 -2.44 23.30 -26.72
C TRP A 21 -1.74 23.66 -25.41
N THR A 22 -1.15 24.85 -25.32
CA THR A 22 -0.56 25.33 -24.05
C THR A 22 -1.61 25.51 -22.96
N VAL A 23 -2.78 26.08 -23.27
CA VAL A 23 -3.86 26.24 -22.29
C VAL A 23 -4.34 24.87 -21.79
N LEU A 24 -4.55 23.91 -22.70
CA LEU A 24 -4.94 22.54 -22.33
C LEU A 24 -3.88 21.86 -21.46
N ALA A 25 -2.59 22.01 -21.78
CA ALA A 25 -1.50 21.49 -20.95
C ALA A 25 -1.56 22.05 -19.52
N LEU A 26 -1.81 23.36 -19.37
CA LEU A 26 -1.92 24.00 -18.06
C LEU A 26 -3.16 23.54 -17.28
N LEU A 27 -4.29 23.37 -17.96
CA LEU A 27 -5.51 22.86 -17.34
C LEU A 27 -5.34 21.42 -16.84
N VAL A 28 -4.64 20.56 -17.59
CA VAL A 28 -4.36 19.17 -17.20
C VAL A 28 -3.32 19.10 -16.08
N VAL A 29 -2.27 19.93 -16.11
CA VAL A 29 -1.19 19.87 -15.10
C VAL A 29 -1.59 20.50 -13.76
N LEU A 30 -2.53 21.46 -13.75
CA LEU A 30 -2.93 22.16 -12.54
C LEU A 30 -3.38 21.22 -11.40
N PRO A 31 -4.33 20.28 -11.59
CA PRO A 31 -4.71 19.35 -10.53
C PRO A 31 -3.56 18.45 -10.08
N VAL A 32 -2.65 18.08 -11.00
CA VAL A 32 -1.44 17.31 -10.65
C VAL A 32 -0.56 18.11 -9.69
N VAL A 33 -0.32 19.39 -9.98
CA VAL A 33 0.46 20.28 -9.12
C VAL A 33 -0.21 20.46 -7.76
N VAL A 34 -1.53 20.68 -7.73
CA VAL A 34 -2.29 20.85 -6.48
C VAL A 34 -2.18 19.60 -5.59
N LEU A 35 -2.43 18.41 -6.14
CA LEU A 35 -2.30 17.15 -5.40
C LEU A 35 -0.85 16.90 -4.97
N SER A 36 0.13 17.31 -5.79
CA SER A 36 1.55 17.23 -5.43
C SER A 36 1.87 18.10 -4.22
N VAL A 37 1.31 19.31 -4.13
CA VAL A 37 1.47 20.17 -2.96
C VAL A 37 0.86 19.52 -1.73
N PHE A 38 -0.35 18.96 -1.83
CA PHE A 38 -0.96 18.25 -0.70
C PHE A 38 -0.12 17.06 -0.22
N ARG A 39 0.42 16.27 -1.16
CA ARG A 39 1.30 15.15 -0.83
C ARG A 39 2.63 15.60 -0.20
N ALA A 40 3.21 16.70 -0.67
CA ALA A 40 4.53 17.18 -0.24
C ALA A 40 4.51 17.94 1.09
N VAL A 41 3.42 18.69 1.36
CA VAL A 41 3.31 19.50 2.56
C VAL A 41 2.84 18.62 3.73
N PRO A 42 3.63 18.51 4.81
CA PRO A 42 3.32 17.65 5.95
C PRO A 42 2.28 18.30 6.87
N ALA A 43 1.05 18.41 6.38
CA ALA A 43 -0.09 18.92 7.13
C ALA A 43 -1.13 17.82 7.34
N GLU A 44 -1.97 17.99 8.36
CA GLU A 44 -3.17 17.18 8.50
C GLU A 44 -4.26 17.70 7.56
N TRP A 45 -4.41 17.03 6.43
CA TRP A 45 -5.34 17.43 5.40
C TRP A 45 -6.77 16.97 5.71
N PRO A 46 -7.80 17.65 5.18
CA PRO A 46 -9.18 17.20 5.31
C PRO A 46 -9.42 15.90 4.51
N LEU A 47 -10.50 15.21 4.85
CA LEU A 47 -10.90 13.91 4.29
C LEU A 47 -10.70 13.77 2.78
N LEU A 48 -11.23 14.72 2.00
CA LEU A 48 -11.17 14.69 0.54
C LEU A 48 -9.72 14.67 0.03
N VAL A 49 -8.82 15.41 0.67
CA VAL A 49 -7.42 15.47 0.24
C VAL A 49 -6.71 14.17 0.59
N VAL A 50 -6.98 13.57 1.76
CA VAL A 50 -6.46 12.25 2.13
C VAL A 50 -6.85 11.22 1.07
N GLN A 51 -8.14 11.15 0.72
CA GLN A 51 -8.64 10.23 -0.30
C GLN A 51 -8.00 10.45 -1.69
N LEU A 52 -7.82 11.71 -2.12
CA LEU A 52 -7.23 12.02 -3.43
C LEU A 52 -5.73 11.70 -3.49
N VAL A 53 -5.00 11.90 -2.39
CA VAL A 53 -3.55 11.63 -2.33
C VAL A 53 -3.25 10.14 -2.48
N ALA A 54 -4.17 9.24 -2.11
CA ALA A 54 -4.04 7.80 -2.36
C ALA A 54 -3.78 7.46 -3.83
N PHE A 55 -4.29 8.27 -4.76
CA PHE A 55 -4.15 8.06 -6.22
C PHE A 55 -2.89 8.71 -6.81
N THR A 56 -1.95 9.19 -5.98
CA THR A 56 -0.69 9.80 -6.43
C THR A 56 0.04 8.97 -7.50
N PRO A 57 0.17 7.64 -7.41
CA PRO A 57 0.86 6.85 -8.45
C PRO A 57 0.30 7.06 -9.86
N TRP A 58 -1.00 7.37 -9.98
CA TRP A 58 -1.68 7.58 -11.26
C TRP A 58 -1.51 8.99 -11.82
N LEU A 59 -1.01 9.95 -11.05
CA LEU A 59 -0.77 11.32 -11.51
C LEU A 59 0.31 11.41 -12.60
N VAL A 60 1.13 10.37 -12.78
CA VAL A 60 2.04 10.24 -13.93
C VAL A 60 1.32 10.30 -15.28
N VAL A 61 0.07 9.81 -15.35
CA VAL A 61 -0.74 9.78 -16.58
C VAL A 61 -1.15 11.20 -17.03
N PRO A 62 -1.87 12.00 -16.23
CA PRO A 62 -2.16 13.39 -16.59
C PRO A 62 -0.90 14.25 -16.69
N ALA A 63 0.15 13.99 -15.91
CA ALA A 63 1.43 14.70 -16.06
C ALA A 63 2.08 14.44 -17.44
N GLY A 64 2.09 13.18 -17.89
CA GLY A 64 2.56 12.81 -19.22
C GLY A 64 1.72 13.42 -20.33
N LEU A 65 0.39 13.42 -20.19
CA LEU A 65 -0.52 14.08 -21.11
C LEU A 65 -0.27 15.59 -21.20
N ALA A 66 -0.09 16.26 -20.06
CA ALA A 66 0.22 17.68 -20.03
C ALA A 66 1.54 17.99 -20.76
N LEU A 67 2.56 17.16 -20.58
CA LEU A 67 3.84 17.31 -21.30
C LEU A 67 3.65 17.16 -22.82
N MET A 68 2.90 16.15 -23.28
CA MET A 68 2.61 15.97 -24.71
C MET A 68 1.89 17.18 -25.32
N LEU A 69 0.90 17.72 -24.62
CA LEU A 69 0.17 18.93 -25.03
C LEU A 69 1.08 20.17 -25.03
N ALA A 70 1.98 20.30 -24.05
CA ALA A 70 2.93 21.41 -23.98
C ALA A 70 3.92 21.39 -25.16
N VAL A 71 4.39 20.21 -25.55
CA VAL A 71 5.25 20.01 -26.73
C VAL A 71 4.51 20.40 -28.01
N ALA A 72 3.24 19.99 -28.16
CA ALA A 72 2.39 20.39 -29.29
C ALA A 72 2.16 21.91 -29.35
N GLY A 73 2.10 22.58 -28.19
CA GLY A 73 2.01 24.04 -28.07
C GLY A 73 3.30 24.81 -28.38
N ARG A 74 4.46 24.12 -28.44
CA ARG A 74 5.78 24.68 -28.80
C ARG A 74 6.23 25.86 -27.93
N ARG A 75 5.85 25.86 -26.65
CA ARG A 75 6.28 26.85 -25.66
C ARG A 75 7.29 26.21 -24.72
N ALA A 76 8.57 26.60 -24.85
CA ALA A 76 9.66 26.00 -24.07
C ALA A 76 9.42 26.02 -22.55
N TRP A 77 8.89 27.13 -22.02
CA TRP A 77 8.57 27.22 -20.59
C TRP A 77 7.50 26.21 -20.15
N ALA A 78 6.46 26.00 -20.96
CA ALA A 78 5.38 25.05 -20.63
C ALA A 78 5.89 23.60 -20.70
N VAL A 79 6.75 23.29 -21.68
CA VAL A 79 7.41 21.98 -21.78
C VAL A 79 8.29 21.73 -20.56
N LEU A 80 9.11 22.72 -20.17
CA LEU A 80 9.98 22.61 -19.01
C LEU A 80 9.16 22.40 -17.71
N THR A 81 8.13 23.21 -17.48
CA THR A 81 7.30 23.09 -16.28
C THR A 81 6.61 21.73 -16.19
N THR A 82 5.99 21.27 -17.28
CA THR A 82 5.30 19.96 -17.31
C THR A 82 6.29 18.79 -17.20
N ALA A 83 7.48 18.90 -17.78
CA ALA A 83 8.54 17.90 -17.62
C ALA A 83 9.02 17.78 -16.18
N VAL A 84 9.20 18.91 -15.48
CA VAL A 84 9.54 18.92 -14.04
C VAL A 84 8.44 18.28 -13.21
N VAL A 85 7.17 18.61 -13.46
CA VAL A 85 6.04 17.99 -12.75
C VAL A 85 6.01 16.48 -12.96
N LEU A 86 6.20 16.02 -14.20
CA LEU A 86 6.28 14.58 -14.50
C LEU A 86 7.47 13.93 -13.79
N ALA A 87 8.65 14.57 -13.77
CA ALA A 87 9.81 14.05 -13.06
C ALA A 87 9.54 13.90 -11.55
N VAL A 88 8.83 14.85 -10.93
CA VAL A 88 8.39 14.73 -9.53
C VAL A 88 7.44 13.55 -9.34
N GLN A 89 6.47 13.34 -10.25
CA GLN A 89 5.57 12.18 -10.16
C GLN A 89 6.33 10.86 -10.31
N LEU A 90 7.30 10.79 -11.22
CA LEU A 90 8.15 9.60 -11.40
C LEU A 90 9.04 9.33 -10.18
N PHE A 91 9.57 10.38 -9.54
CA PHE A 91 10.31 10.24 -8.29
C PHE A 91 9.43 9.65 -7.18
N TRP A 92 8.22 10.19 -6.99
CA TRP A 92 7.30 9.62 -6.01
C TRP A 92 6.74 8.27 -6.42
N LEU A 93 6.73 7.92 -7.71
CA LEU A 93 6.36 6.59 -8.18
C LEU A 93 7.36 5.52 -7.68
N PHE A 94 8.65 5.89 -7.63
CA PHE A 94 9.76 5.06 -7.20
C PHE A 94 10.52 5.73 -6.05
N PRO A 95 9.89 5.87 -4.86
CA PRO A 95 10.45 6.64 -3.76
C PRO A 95 11.78 6.01 -3.33
N LEU A 96 12.88 6.76 -3.46
CA LEU A 96 14.22 6.26 -3.13
C LEU A 96 14.58 6.43 -1.65
N ASP A 97 13.72 7.16 -0.93
CA ASP A 97 13.77 7.53 0.49
C ASP A 97 13.04 6.52 1.42
N TYR A 98 12.59 5.38 0.87
CA TYR A 98 11.99 4.31 1.66
C TYR A 98 12.97 3.68 2.65
N GLY A 99 12.43 3.16 3.76
CA GLY A 99 13.20 2.37 4.73
C GLY A 99 13.76 1.11 4.07
N ARG A 100 15.05 0.85 4.26
CA ARG A 100 15.74 -0.29 3.65
C ARG A 100 16.04 -1.36 4.70
N PRO A 101 15.98 -2.65 4.32
CA PRO A 101 16.42 -3.68 5.23
C PRO A 101 17.92 -3.54 5.51
N GLU A 102 18.30 -3.76 6.74
CA GLU A 102 19.67 -3.89 7.17
C GLU A 102 20.29 -5.16 6.56
N ALA A 103 21.58 -5.09 6.23
CA ALA A 103 22.31 -6.28 5.88
C ALA A 103 22.40 -7.19 7.12
N LEU A 104 22.11 -8.48 6.94
CA LEU A 104 22.34 -9.46 8.00
C LEU A 104 23.83 -9.45 8.36
N PRO A 105 24.19 -9.42 9.66
CA PRO A 105 25.57 -9.55 10.08
C PRO A 105 26.23 -10.80 9.51
N GLU A 106 27.54 -10.74 9.24
CA GLU A 106 28.28 -11.86 8.68
C GLU A 106 28.11 -13.13 9.55
N GLY A 107 27.79 -14.26 8.91
CA GLY A 107 27.51 -15.53 9.59
C GLY A 107 26.14 -15.62 10.27
N ARG A 108 25.33 -14.54 10.32
CA ARG A 108 23.96 -14.60 10.84
C ARG A 108 23.03 -15.23 9.81
N GLN A 109 22.43 -16.36 10.16
CA GLN A 109 21.42 -17.02 9.35
C GLN A 109 20.04 -16.39 9.56
N ALA A 110 19.12 -16.63 8.63
CA ALA A 110 17.72 -16.22 8.72
C ALA A 110 16.78 -17.41 8.52
N VAL A 111 15.62 -17.35 9.17
CA VAL A 111 14.49 -18.24 8.95
C VAL A 111 13.59 -17.59 7.89
N PRO A 112 13.43 -18.19 6.70
CA PRO A 112 12.44 -17.72 5.75
C PRO A 112 11.03 -18.04 6.27
N VAL A 113 10.17 -17.03 6.31
CA VAL A 113 8.76 -17.15 6.73
C VAL A 113 7.87 -16.56 5.65
N THR A 114 7.12 -17.39 4.92
CA THR A 114 6.13 -16.90 3.95
C THR A 114 4.87 -16.45 4.67
N VAL A 115 4.53 -15.17 4.52
CA VAL A 115 3.36 -14.53 5.11
C VAL A 115 2.34 -14.18 4.04
N MET A 116 1.06 -14.18 4.43
CA MET A 116 -0.05 -13.72 3.60
C MET A 116 -0.98 -12.84 4.44
N THR A 117 -1.51 -11.78 3.84
CA THR A 117 -2.61 -11.00 4.42
C THR A 117 -3.75 -10.82 3.42
N LEU A 118 -4.98 -10.79 3.92
CA LEU A 118 -6.19 -10.62 3.13
C LEU A 118 -7.31 -9.95 3.96
N ASN A 119 -7.76 -8.77 3.56
CA ASN A 119 -9.10 -8.32 3.93
C ASN A 119 -10.12 -9.18 3.18
N SER A 120 -11.08 -9.76 3.91
CA SER A 120 -12.01 -10.74 3.37
C SER A 120 -13.39 -10.18 3.02
N GLU A 121 -13.57 -8.86 3.10
CA GLU A 121 -14.83 -8.13 2.85
C GLU A 121 -16.01 -8.74 3.62
N PHE A 122 -16.15 -8.44 4.91
CA PHE A 122 -17.16 -9.02 5.81
C PHE A 122 -17.20 -10.56 5.79
N GLY A 123 -16.05 -11.19 5.57
CA GLY A 123 -15.89 -12.63 5.48
C GLY A 123 -16.54 -13.24 4.24
N GLN A 124 -16.66 -12.50 3.14
CA GLN A 124 -17.19 -12.98 1.86
C GLN A 124 -16.15 -13.71 0.99
N ALA A 125 -14.85 -13.51 1.25
CA ALA A 125 -13.79 -14.17 0.48
C ALA A 125 -14.01 -15.69 0.32
N ASP A 126 -13.70 -16.21 -0.86
CA ASP A 126 -13.81 -17.63 -1.18
C ASP A 126 -12.79 -18.44 -0.36
N ALA A 127 -13.31 -19.26 0.55
CA ALA A 127 -12.49 -20.04 1.49
C ALA A 127 -11.66 -21.13 0.79
N ASP A 128 -12.18 -21.74 -0.27
CA ASP A 128 -11.46 -22.78 -1.02
C ASP A 128 -10.30 -22.16 -1.80
N GLU A 129 -10.51 -20.99 -2.39
CA GLU A 129 -9.45 -20.22 -3.05
C GLU A 129 -8.38 -19.75 -2.06
N VAL A 130 -8.76 -19.27 -0.87
CA VAL A 130 -7.82 -18.91 0.20
C VAL A 130 -6.96 -20.12 0.58
N VAL A 131 -7.58 -21.28 0.84
CA VAL A 131 -6.85 -22.50 1.20
C VAL A 131 -5.95 -23.00 0.07
N ARG A 132 -6.43 -22.92 -1.18
CA ARG A 132 -5.63 -23.25 -2.37
C ARG A 132 -4.40 -22.36 -2.45
N LEU A 133 -4.56 -21.04 -2.30
CA LEU A 133 -3.47 -20.07 -2.36
C LEU A 133 -2.46 -20.29 -1.22
N VAL A 134 -2.95 -20.55 0.00
CA VAL A 134 -2.09 -20.92 1.16
C VAL A 134 -1.20 -22.11 0.83
N ARG A 135 -1.74 -23.16 0.20
CA ARG A 135 -0.98 -24.35 -0.20
C ARG A 135 -0.01 -24.06 -1.34
N GLU A 136 -0.48 -23.42 -2.42
CA GLU A 136 0.33 -23.10 -3.61
C GLU A 136 1.52 -22.21 -3.30
N LYS A 137 1.35 -21.24 -2.40
CA LYS A 137 2.40 -20.29 -2.01
C LYS A 137 3.18 -20.74 -0.78
N SER A 138 2.84 -21.90 -0.21
CA SER A 138 3.44 -22.40 1.03
C SER A 138 3.40 -21.35 2.14
N VAL A 139 2.24 -20.70 2.30
CA VAL A 139 2.02 -19.70 3.36
C VAL A 139 2.19 -20.38 4.70
N GLN A 140 2.92 -19.71 5.59
CA GLN A 140 3.23 -20.19 6.93
C GLN A 140 2.54 -19.36 8.02
N VAL A 141 2.25 -18.10 7.74
CA VAL A 141 1.45 -17.23 8.61
C VAL A 141 0.45 -16.45 7.75
N LEU A 142 -0.83 -16.51 8.11
CA LEU A 142 -1.92 -15.84 7.41
C LEU A 142 -2.63 -14.90 8.39
N ALA A 143 -2.78 -13.62 8.03
CA ALA A 143 -3.65 -12.67 8.71
C ALA A 143 -4.88 -12.39 7.85
N VAL A 144 -6.07 -12.44 8.46
CA VAL A 144 -7.35 -12.20 7.77
C VAL A 144 -8.09 -11.08 8.48
N GLN A 145 -8.45 -10.03 7.74
CA GLN A 145 -9.25 -8.90 8.20
C GLN A 145 -10.71 -9.02 7.75
N GLU A 146 -11.60 -8.27 8.40
CA GLU A 146 -13.06 -8.39 8.25
C GLU A 146 -13.56 -9.82 8.45
N PHE A 147 -13.00 -10.47 9.45
CA PHE A 147 -13.16 -11.91 9.64
C PHE A 147 -14.46 -12.24 10.39
N SER A 148 -15.32 -13.02 9.74
CA SER A 148 -16.59 -13.48 10.32
C SER A 148 -16.54 -14.93 10.79
N GLN A 149 -17.45 -15.30 11.69
CA GLN A 149 -17.58 -16.69 12.13
C GLN A 149 -17.93 -17.61 10.95
N ALA A 150 -18.76 -17.14 10.02
CA ALA A 150 -19.11 -17.89 8.82
C ALA A 150 -17.90 -18.17 7.91
N LEU A 151 -16.97 -17.21 7.77
CA LEU A 151 -15.72 -17.45 7.04
C LEU A 151 -14.83 -18.45 7.78
N GLN A 152 -14.73 -18.35 9.11
CA GLN A 152 -13.98 -19.33 9.91
C GLN A 152 -14.45 -20.76 9.66
N ASP A 153 -15.77 -20.99 9.71
CA ASP A 153 -16.37 -22.31 9.51
C ASP A 153 -16.09 -22.84 8.09
N ARG A 154 -16.16 -21.97 7.07
CA ARG A 154 -15.83 -22.34 5.68
C ARG A 154 -14.34 -22.67 5.49
N LEU A 155 -13.43 -21.92 6.11
CA LEU A 155 -11.99 -22.21 6.09
C LEU A 155 -11.67 -23.53 6.82
N GLU A 156 -12.37 -23.81 7.92
CA GLU A 156 -12.26 -25.09 8.62
C GLU A 156 -12.69 -26.26 7.72
N GLN A 157 -13.84 -26.13 7.06
CA GLN A 157 -14.36 -27.14 6.11
C GLN A 157 -13.43 -27.34 4.91
N ALA A 158 -12.86 -26.27 4.35
CA ALA A 158 -11.87 -26.32 3.27
C ALA A 158 -10.52 -26.92 3.72
N GLY A 159 -10.33 -27.09 5.04
CA GLY A 159 -9.19 -27.77 5.63
C GLY A 159 -7.98 -26.88 5.88
N LEU A 160 -8.19 -25.57 6.10
CA LEU A 160 -7.13 -24.64 6.51
C LEU A 160 -6.37 -25.11 7.76
N PRO A 161 -7.03 -25.62 8.84
CA PRO A 161 -6.32 -26.05 10.05
C PRO A 161 -5.33 -27.20 9.86
N ARG A 162 -5.46 -27.97 8.77
CA ARG A 162 -4.47 -29.03 8.43
C ARG A 162 -3.17 -28.45 7.92
N THR A 163 -3.20 -27.24 7.36
CA THR A 163 -2.03 -26.53 6.84
C THR A 163 -1.52 -25.51 7.86
N LEU A 164 -2.42 -24.75 8.50
CA LEU A 164 -2.11 -23.72 9.50
C LEU A 164 -2.85 -24.04 10.82
N PRO A 165 -2.33 -24.94 11.68
CA PRO A 165 -3.04 -25.46 12.85
C PRO A 165 -3.14 -24.49 14.03
N HIS A 166 -2.29 -23.46 14.10
CA HIS A 166 -2.33 -22.49 15.20
C HIS A 166 -3.20 -21.30 14.82
N LEU A 167 -4.13 -20.92 15.70
CA LEU A 167 -5.12 -19.88 15.45
C LEU A 167 -5.24 -18.94 16.66
N VAL A 168 -5.23 -17.65 16.38
CA VAL A 168 -5.80 -16.60 17.22
C VAL A 168 -6.92 -15.96 16.43
N SER A 169 -8.15 -16.03 16.93
CA SER A 169 -9.35 -15.58 16.21
C SER A 169 -10.24 -14.75 17.12
N ASP A 170 -10.79 -13.67 16.60
CA ASP A 170 -11.79 -12.81 17.25
C ASP A 170 -12.80 -12.33 16.18
N PRO A 171 -13.69 -13.22 15.70
CA PRO A 171 -14.60 -12.92 14.59
C PRO A 171 -15.74 -11.99 15.01
N THR A 172 -16.24 -11.19 14.09
CA THR A 172 -17.44 -10.36 14.28
C THR A 172 -18.38 -10.45 13.08
N ASP A 173 -19.63 -10.02 13.26
CA ASP A 173 -20.62 -9.94 12.16
C ASP A 173 -20.51 -8.62 11.38
N ASP A 174 -19.49 -7.80 11.65
CA ASP A 174 -19.18 -6.55 10.99
C ASP A 174 -17.72 -6.55 10.46
N ALA A 175 -17.19 -5.39 10.08
CA ALA A 175 -15.82 -5.27 9.55
C ALA A 175 -14.72 -5.36 10.63
N ALA A 176 -15.06 -5.46 11.92
CA ALA A 176 -14.07 -5.39 13.00
C ALA A 176 -13.26 -6.67 13.18
N GLY A 177 -13.80 -7.83 12.80
CA GLY A 177 -13.25 -9.14 13.12
C GLY A 177 -11.90 -9.41 12.48
N ASN A 178 -11.10 -10.25 13.12
CA ASN A 178 -9.74 -10.56 12.67
C ASN A 178 -9.29 -11.96 13.09
N ALA A 179 -8.40 -12.57 12.31
CA ALA A 179 -7.75 -13.82 12.67
C ALA A 179 -6.30 -13.90 12.19
N VAL A 180 -5.48 -14.62 12.95
CA VAL A 180 -4.12 -15.02 12.57
C VAL A 180 -4.00 -16.54 12.63
N TYR A 181 -3.68 -17.15 11.50
CA TYR A 181 -3.38 -18.57 11.34
C TYR A 181 -1.87 -18.78 11.14
N SER A 182 -1.32 -19.87 11.63
CA SER A 182 0.12 -20.13 11.54
C SER A 182 0.47 -21.62 11.58
N VAL A 183 1.55 -22.00 10.90
CA VAL A 183 2.25 -23.29 11.08
C VAL A 183 3.03 -23.34 12.39
N PHE A 184 3.41 -22.17 12.91
CA PHE A 184 4.18 -22.01 14.14
C PHE A 184 3.27 -21.67 15.33
N PRO A 185 3.66 -22.05 16.56
CA PRO A 185 2.94 -21.63 17.76
C PRO A 185 2.75 -20.11 17.83
N LEU A 186 1.53 -19.71 18.20
CA LEU A 186 1.14 -18.32 18.43
C LEU A 186 0.97 -18.09 19.93
N GLU A 187 1.54 -17.01 20.44
CA GLU A 187 1.26 -16.50 21.78
C GLU A 187 0.51 -15.18 21.65
N TYR A 188 -0.73 -15.15 22.13
CA TYR A 188 -1.55 -13.93 22.10
C TYR A 188 -1.00 -12.89 23.08
N ALA A 189 -0.66 -11.71 22.58
CA ALA A 189 -0.08 -10.61 23.33
C ALA A 189 -1.06 -9.43 23.51
N GLY A 190 -2.34 -9.61 23.18
CA GLY A 190 -3.37 -8.59 23.25
C GLY A 190 -3.75 -8.04 21.88
N ARG A 191 -4.30 -6.83 21.86
CA ARG A 191 -4.71 -6.11 20.65
C ARG A 191 -4.20 -4.68 20.70
N LEU A 192 -4.04 -4.04 19.55
CA LEU A 192 -3.81 -2.60 19.53
C LEU A 192 -4.98 -1.90 20.24
N PRO A 193 -4.69 -0.94 21.16
CA PRO A 193 -5.72 -0.23 21.89
C PRO A 193 -6.43 0.80 21.00
N ASP A 194 -7.51 1.38 21.53
CA ASP A 194 -8.16 2.58 20.99
C ASP A 194 -8.63 2.43 19.53
N SER A 195 -9.14 1.25 19.18
CA SER A 195 -9.75 0.98 17.88
C SER A 195 -11.05 0.18 18.04
N PRO A 196 -12.10 0.49 17.26
CA PRO A 196 -13.26 -0.39 17.16
C PRO A 196 -12.95 -1.68 16.38
N PHE A 197 -11.95 -1.67 15.50
CA PHE A 197 -11.51 -2.86 14.76
C PHE A 197 -10.51 -3.67 15.56
N HIS A 198 -10.66 -4.99 15.54
CA HIS A 198 -9.83 -5.93 16.29
C HIS A 198 -8.50 -6.12 15.57
N MET A 199 -7.42 -5.60 16.14
CA MET A 199 -6.07 -5.72 15.58
C MET A 199 -5.18 -6.53 16.54
N PRO A 200 -5.21 -7.87 16.47
CA PRO A 200 -4.48 -8.73 17.40
C PRO A 200 -2.97 -8.59 17.23
N VAL A 201 -2.28 -8.62 18.36
CA VAL A 201 -0.82 -8.69 18.47
C VAL A 201 -0.47 -10.09 18.94
N VAL A 202 0.32 -10.81 18.17
CA VAL A 202 0.73 -12.18 18.45
C VAL A 202 2.24 -12.34 18.33
N ARG A 203 2.85 -13.09 19.24
CA ARG A 203 4.25 -13.50 19.11
C ARG A 203 4.32 -14.81 18.34
N VAL A 204 5.15 -14.83 17.30
CA VAL A 204 5.39 -16.00 16.44
C VAL A 204 6.77 -16.57 16.75
N ASP A 205 6.83 -17.87 17.07
CA ASP A 205 8.08 -18.62 17.27
C ASP A 205 8.38 -19.50 16.05
N ALA A 206 8.99 -18.91 15.02
CA ALA A 206 9.28 -19.57 13.76
C ALA A 206 10.46 -20.54 13.89
N ARG A 207 10.27 -21.78 13.39
CA ARG A 207 11.27 -22.85 13.45
C ARG A 207 11.39 -23.56 12.11
N LEU A 208 12.57 -23.51 11.49
CA LEU A 208 12.83 -24.17 10.21
C LEU A 208 14.29 -24.61 10.12
N GLY A 209 14.53 -25.86 9.71
CA GLY A 209 15.89 -26.35 9.46
C GLY A 209 16.83 -26.28 10.67
N GLY A 210 16.31 -26.44 11.89
CA GLY A 210 17.09 -26.30 13.13
C GLY A 210 17.34 -24.86 13.59
N LEU A 211 16.92 -23.87 12.78
CA LEU A 211 16.96 -22.46 13.14
C LEU A 211 15.67 -22.06 13.85
N ARG A 212 15.79 -21.10 14.75
CA ARG A 212 14.68 -20.49 15.48
C ARG A 212 14.72 -18.98 15.28
N ALA A 213 13.59 -18.34 15.05
CA ALA A 213 13.47 -16.89 15.02
C ALA A 213 12.15 -16.49 15.69
N ALA A 214 12.14 -15.35 16.35
CA ALA A 214 10.93 -14.80 16.94
C ALA A 214 10.67 -13.37 16.43
N PHE A 215 9.40 -13.06 16.22
CA PHE A 215 8.91 -11.73 15.91
C PHE A 215 7.52 -11.53 16.50
N THR A 216 7.15 -10.26 16.70
CA THR A 216 5.79 -9.86 17.08
C THR A 216 5.06 -9.43 15.83
N LEU A 217 3.94 -10.08 15.55
CA LEU A 217 3.05 -9.79 14.43
C LEU A 217 1.84 -8.99 14.94
N THR A 218 1.54 -7.87 14.28
CA THR A 218 0.25 -7.18 14.40
C THR A 218 -0.55 -7.38 13.12
N SER A 219 -1.74 -7.96 13.22
CA SER A 219 -2.70 -8.01 12.11
C SER A 219 -3.46 -6.68 12.07
N VAL A 220 -3.14 -5.84 11.08
CA VAL A 220 -3.63 -4.47 11.00
C VAL A 220 -4.95 -4.43 10.22
N HIS A 221 -5.93 -3.73 10.78
CA HIS A 221 -7.12 -3.28 10.07
C HIS A 221 -7.50 -1.91 10.64
N THR A 222 -6.97 -0.84 10.07
CA THR A 222 -7.34 0.51 10.49
C THR A 222 -8.70 0.87 9.88
N LEU A 223 -9.46 1.75 10.54
CA LEU A 223 -10.70 2.24 9.95
C LEU A 223 -10.43 2.99 8.64
N PRO A 224 -11.25 2.83 7.59
CA PRO A 224 -11.10 3.61 6.38
C PRO A 224 -11.30 5.11 6.64
N PRO A 225 -10.52 6.00 6.01
CA PRO A 225 -10.75 7.45 6.07
C PRO A 225 -11.94 7.81 5.18
N VAL A 226 -13.14 7.50 5.67
CA VAL A 226 -14.45 7.86 5.09
C VAL A 226 -15.34 8.45 6.18
N ASP A 227 -16.29 9.29 5.79
CA ASP A 227 -17.24 9.94 6.69
C ASP A 227 -16.55 10.59 7.92
N GLU A 228 -17.04 10.35 9.13
CA GLU A 228 -16.47 10.84 10.39
C GLU A 228 -15.24 10.06 10.89
N ARG A 229 -14.79 9.01 10.17
CA ARG A 229 -13.78 8.06 10.67
C ARG A 229 -12.34 8.55 10.54
N LEU A 230 -12.10 9.69 9.89
CA LEU A 230 -10.75 10.21 9.64
C LEU A 230 -9.89 10.32 10.92
N ALA A 231 -10.44 10.88 12.01
CA ALA A 231 -9.70 11.04 13.25
C ALA A 231 -9.33 9.68 13.87
N GLN A 232 -10.21 8.70 13.74
CA GLN A 232 -9.98 7.36 14.27
C GLN A 232 -8.97 6.58 13.42
N TRP A 233 -8.99 6.72 12.08
CA TRP A 233 -7.95 6.19 11.19
C TRP A 233 -6.55 6.69 11.57
N ARG A 234 -6.41 7.99 11.82
CA ARG A 234 -5.15 8.58 12.31
C ARG A 234 -4.72 7.97 13.64
N SER A 235 -5.65 7.89 14.59
CA SER A 235 -5.39 7.28 15.90
C SER A 235 -4.96 5.81 15.79
N ASN A 236 -5.54 5.04 14.87
CA ASN A 236 -5.13 3.66 14.61
C ASN A 236 -3.70 3.56 14.07
N LEU A 237 -3.31 4.42 13.12
CA LEU A 237 -1.94 4.48 12.60
C LEU A 237 -0.94 4.91 13.69
N GLU A 238 -1.32 5.84 14.57
CA GLU A 238 -0.51 6.22 15.74
C GLU A 238 -0.38 5.07 16.75
N ALA A 239 -1.42 4.26 16.96
CA ALA A 239 -1.35 3.08 17.81
C ALA A 239 -0.38 2.03 17.24
N ALA A 240 -0.43 1.79 15.93
CA ALA A 240 0.54 0.95 15.23
C ALA A 240 1.97 1.52 15.35
N ALA A 241 2.14 2.84 15.25
CA ALA A 241 3.43 3.50 15.43
C ALA A 241 4.00 3.33 16.84
N ARG A 242 3.16 3.43 17.88
CA ARG A 242 3.58 3.14 19.27
C ARG A 242 4.01 1.68 19.42
N GLN A 243 3.30 0.74 18.80
CA GLN A 243 3.66 -0.68 18.79
C GLN A 243 4.98 -0.93 18.04
N ALA A 244 5.26 -0.19 16.98
CA ALA A 244 6.51 -0.32 16.22
C ALA A 244 7.76 0.09 17.03
N GLY A 245 7.59 0.99 17.99
CA GLY A 245 8.62 1.37 18.95
C GLY A 245 8.89 0.34 20.06
N ALA A 246 8.08 -0.72 20.16
CA ALA A 246 8.24 -1.76 21.18
C ALA A 246 9.51 -2.61 20.96
N ALA A 247 9.94 -3.30 22.02
CA ALA A 247 11.13 -4.15 21.97
C ALA A 247 10.91 -5.39 21.08
N GLY A 248 12.00 -5.83 20.43
CA GLY A 248 12.00 -7.00 19.56
C GLY A 248 11.66 -6.66 18.10
N ARG A 249 11.71 -7.69 17.24
CA ARG A 249 11.39 -7.55 15.82
C ARG A 249 9.89 -7.45 15.64
N GLN A 250 9.43 -6.41 14.93
CA GLN A 250 8.01 -6.20 14.65
C GLN A 250 7.70 -6.51 13.19
N VAL A 251 6.53 -7.10 12.96
CA VAL A 251 5.91 -7.31 11.67
C VAL A 251 4.49 -6.78 11.77
N PHE A 252 4.08 -5.97 10.82
CA PHE A 252 2.71 -5.50 10.67
C PHE A 252 2.24 -5.94 9.30
N MET A 253 1.08 -6.60 9.21
CA MET A 253 0.49 -6.90 7.92
C MET A 253 -1.02 -6.84 7.99
N GLY A 254 -1.64 -6.41 6.91
CA GLY A 254 -3.07 -6.17 6.87
C GLY A 254 -3.43 -4.95 6.04
N ASP A 255 -4.69 -4.56 6.16
CA ASP A 255 -5.25 -3.39 5.52
C ASP A 255 -5.01 -2.16 6.40
N PHE A 256 -4.17 -1.25 5.94
CA PHE A 256 -3.88 0.00 6.63
C PHE A 256 -4.83 1.12 6.23
N ASN A 257 -5.74 0.87 5.28
CA ASN A 257 -6.55 1.87 4.61
C ASN A 257 -5.72 3.10 4.19
N ALA A 258 -4.46 2.83 3.84
CA ALA A 258 -3.47 3.85 3.59
C ALA A 258 -2.53 3.43 2.48
N THR A 259 -2.12 4.39 1.66
CA THR A 259 -1.04 4.21 0.69
C THR A 259 0.25 4.83 1.24
N TYR A 260 1.38 4.51 0.62
CA TYR A 260 2.66 5.18 0.90
C TYR A 260 2.60 6.71 0.72
N ASP A 261 1.63 7.23 -0.04
CA ASP A 261 1.50 8.67 -0.30
C ASP A 261 0.83 9.43 0.83
N HIS A 262 0.14 8.73 1.75
CA HIS A 262 -0.36 9.35 2.97
C HIS A 262 0.80 9.70 3.90
N ARG A 263 0.73 10.91 4.46
CA ARG A 263 1.68 11.36 5.47
C ARG A 263 1.63 10.44 6.68
N GLU A 264 0.44 10.10 7.13
CA GLU A 264 0.20 9.31 8.33
C GLU A 264 0.83 7.91 8.24
N PHE A 265 0.80 7.27 7.06
CA PHE A 265 1.48 6.00 6.84
C PHE A 265 3.01 6.17 6.84
N ARG A 266 3.54 7.25 6.25
CA ARG A 266 4.99 7.53 6.32
C ARG A 266 5.46 7.86 7.74
N ASP A 267 4.65 8.55 8.53
CA ASP A 267 4.91 8.84 9.94
C ASP A 267 4.95 7.51 10.74
N PHE A 268 4.05 6.55 10.44
CA PHE A 268 4.14 5.19 10.94
C PHE A 268 5.43 4.49 10.50
N LEU A 269 5.83 4.55 9.24
CA LEU A 269 7.10 3.95 8.78
C LEU A 269 8.32 4.58 9.48
N ALA A 270 8.26 5.85 9.85
CA ALA A 270 9.33 6.54 10.58
C ALA A 270 9.37 6.24 12.09
N SER A 271 8.45 5.42 12.61
CA SER A 271 8.28 5.19 14.06
C SER A 271 9.08 4.01 14.63
N GLY A 272 9.99 3.43 13.84
CA GLY A 272 10.81 2.32 14.29
C GLY A 272 11.62 2.66 15.53
N ARG A 273 11.85 1.64 16.36
CA ARG A 273 12.61 1.77 17.60
C ARG A 273 13.99 2.40 17.34
N ASP A 274 14.45 3.21 18.29
CA ASP A 274 15.74 3.91 18.26
C ASP A 274 15.91 4.84 17.04
N GLY A 275 14.80 5.31 16.47
CA GLY A 275 14.78 6.20 15.29
C GLY A 275 15.01 5.49 13.96
N SER A 276 14.94 4.15 13.95
CA SER A 276 15.01 3.36 12.72
C SER A 276 13.76 3.57 11.85
N THR A 277 13.91 3.43 10.54
CA THR A 277 12.78 3.44 9.60
C THR A 277 12.34 2.01 9.32
N LEU A 278 11.05 1.75 9.47
CA LEU A 278 10.42 0.48 9.10
C LEU A 278 10.50 0.27 7.58
N VAL A 279 10.45 -1.00 7.17
CA VAL A 279 10.59 -1.42 5.79
C VAL A 279 9.24 -1.94 5.30
N ASP A 280 8.66 -1.28 4.31
CA ASP A 280 7.51 -1.79 3.59
C ASP A 280 7.95 -2.73 2.46
N ALA A 281 7.49 -3.98 2.49
CA ALA A 281 7.88 -5.01 1.53
C ALA A 281 7.42 -4.69 0.08
N GLY A 282 6.26 -4.05 -0.08
CA GLY A 282 5.74 -3.65 -1.37
C GLY A 282 6.56 -2.52 -1.98
N VAL A 283 6.86 -1.48 -1.21
CA VAL A 283 7.71 -0.36 -1.65
C VAL A 283 9.12 -0.87 -1.98
N ALA A 284 9.71 -1.70 -1.12
CA ALA A 284 11.02 -2.30 -1.36
C ALA A 284 11.08 -3.21 -2.60
N SER A 285 9.94 -3.75 -3.01
CA SER A 285 9.80 -4.60 -4.20
C SER A 285 9.25 -3.88 -5.43
N TRP A 286 9.16 -2.55 -5.39
CA TRP A 286 8.59 -1.72 -6.47
C TRP A 286 7.11 -2.04 -6.79
N GLY A 287 6.37 -2.57 -5.82
CA GLY A 287 4.98 -2.99 -5.90
C GLY A 287 3.95 -1.86 -5.91
N ARG A 288 4.35 -0.58 -6.03
CA ARG A 288 3.43 0.56 -5.95
C ARG A 288 2.40 0.64 -7.09
N LEU A 289 2.61 -0.12 -8.17
CA LEU A 289 1.67 -0.32 -9.27
C LEU A 289 1.03 -1.72 -9.28
N SER A 290 1.15 -2.47 -8.18
CA SER A 290 0.47 -3.75 -7.94
C SER A 290 -0.66 -3.51 -6.95
N PRO A 291 -1.82 -2.99 -7.41
CA PRO A 291 -2.88 -2.57 -6.51
C PRO A 291 -3.44 -3.75 -5.72
N THR A 292 -3.88 -3.48 -4.50
CA THR A 292 -4.57 -4.44 -3.63
C THR A 292 -6.06 -4.15 -3.55
N TRP A 293 -6.50 -2.94 -3.89
CA TRP A 293 -7.90 -2.52 -3.92
C TRP A 293 -8.15 -1.50 -5.06
N PRO A 294 -9.34 -1.44 -5.69
CA PRO A 294 -10.43 -2.42 -5.58
C PRO A 294 -10.22 -3.58 -6.56
N MET A 295 -10.50 -4.81 -6.12
CA MET A 295 -10.56 -6.02 -6.95
C MET A 295 -11.95 -6.29 -7.50
N GLU A 296 -12.96 -5.91 -6.72
CA GLU A 296 -14.38 -5.89 -7.02
C GLU A 296 -14.95 -4.50 -6.68
N GLY A 297 -16.13 -4.16 -7.21
CA GLY A 297 -16.75 -2.86 -6.95
C GLY A 297 -16.37 -1.74 -7.95
N PRO A 298 -16.09 -0.51 -7.49
CA PRO A 298 -16.09 0.68 -8.35
C PRO A 298 -14.92 0.68 -9.35
N ALA A 299 -15.17 1.22 -10.55
CA ALA A 299 -14.18 1.34 -11.62
C ALA A 299 -13.17 2.47 -11.36
N LEU A 300 -12.35 2.30 -10.33
CA LEU A 300 -11.28 3.21 -9.94
C LEU A 300 -9.91 2.67 -10.35
N PRO A 301 -8.92 3.54 -10.63
CA PRO A 301 -7.53 3.11 -10.70
C PRO A 301 -7.12 2.46 -9.38
N GLY A 302 -6.60 1.24 -9.41
CA GLY A 302 -6.28 0.52 -8.18
C GLY A 302 -5.16 1.18 -7.37
N ILE A 303 -5.22 1.05 -6.06
CA ILE A 303 -4.24 1.56 -5.09
C ILE A 303 -3.78 0.43 -4.15
N VAL A 304 -2.71 0.67 -3.39
CA VAL A 304 -2.15 -0.30 -2.44
C VAL A 304 -2.55 0.12 -1.03
N LEU A 305 -3.50 -0.59 -0.44
CA LEU A 305 -3.99 -0.38 0.93
C LEU A 305 -3.46 -1.43 1.91
N ASP A 306 -3.15 -2.61 1.38
CA ASP A 306 -2.65 -3.74 2.15
C ASP A 306 -1.12 -3.79 2.08
N HIS A 307 -0.49 -3.98 3.23
CA HIS A 307 0.97 -3.91 3.37
C HIS A 307 1.52 -5.04 4.21
N VAL A 308 2.82 -5.31 4.04
CA VAL A 308 3.65 -6.07 4.97
C VAL A 308 4.84 -5.18 5.33
N VAL A 309 4.87 -4.73 6.57
CA VAL A 309 5.85 -3.79 7.11
C VAL A 309 6.65 -4.46 8.22
N THR A 310 7.97 -4.29 8.20
CA THR A 310 8.87 -4.94 9.16
C THR A 310 9.84 -3.97 9.81
N THR A 311 10.39 -4.34 10.96
CA THR A 311 11.62 -3.71 11.45
C THR A 311 12.78 -4.01 10.49
N PRO A 312 13.77 -3.11 10.35
CA PRO A 312 14.75 -3.19 9.27
C PRO A 312 15.65 -4.42 9.31
N GLN A 313 15.74 -5.13 10.44
CA GLN A 313 16.49 -6.38 10.54
C GLN A 313 15.84 -7.53 9.75
N ILE A 314 14.57 -7.41 9.36
CA ILE A 314 13.85 -8.41 8.56
C ILE A 314 13.76 -7.89 7.12
N SER A 315 14.47 -8.55 6.20
CA SER A 315 14.29 -8.32 4.77
C SER A 315 13.13 -9.15 4.21
N SER A 316 12.68 -8.81 3.00
CA SER A 316 11.60 -9.51 2.32
C SER A 316 11.94 -9.80 0.87
N THR A 317 11.37 -10.88 0.34
CA THR A 317 11.44 -11.28 -1.05
C THR A 317 10.09 -11.83 -1.52
N GLY A 318 9.93 -12.04 -2.83
CA GLY A 318 8.76 -12.74 -3.36
C GLY A 318 7.43 -12.02 -3.16
N TYR A 319 7.43 -10.69 -3.08
CA TYR A 319 6.22 -9.88 -3.00
C TYR A 319 5.31 -10.17 -4.21
N ALA A 320 4.08 -10.57 -3.95
CA ALA A 320 3.09 -10.85 -4.98
C ALA A 320 1.67 -10.55 -4.49
N VAL A 321 0.83 -10.09 -5.42
CA VAL A 321 -0.58 -9.79 -5.18
C VAL A 321 -1.45 -10.80 -5.95
N HIS A 322 -2.46 -11.34 -5.28
CA HIS A 322 -3.30 -12.41 -5.79
C HIS A 322 -4.78 -12.07 -5.57
N ARG A 323 -5.56 -12.06 -6.65
CA ARG A 323 -7.02 -11.95 -6.53
C ARG A 323 -7.59 -13.16 -5.82
N VAL A 324 -8.61 -12.93 -5.00
CA VAL A 324 -9.45 -13.93 -4.36
C VAL A 324 -10.89 -13.53 -4.64
N ALA A 325 -11.72 -14.46 -5.09
CA ALA A 325 -13.11 -14.18 -5.39
C ALA A 325 -13.91 -13.83 -4.13
N GLY A 326 -14.92 -12.97 -4.28
CA GLY A 326 -15.83 -12.61 -3.19
C GLY A 326 -15.24 -11.60 -2.21
N THR A 327 -14.19 -10.88 -2.60
CA THR A 327 -13.64 -9.76 -1.84
C THR A 327 -13.11 -8.67 -2.76
N ASP A 328 -13.31 -7.42 -2.38
CA ASP A 328 -12.76 -6.25 -3.03
C ASP A 328 -11.26 -6.01 -2.75
N HIS A 329 -10.62 -6.83 -1.92
CA HIS A 329 -9.18 -6.83 -1.72
C HIS A 329 -8.48 -8.01 -2.39
N ALA A 330 -7.21 -7.81 -2.77
CA ALA A 330 -6.34 -8.90 -3.17
C ALA A 330 -5.50 -9.39 -1.98
N ALA A 331 -5.25 -10.69 -1.93
CA ALA A 331 -4.29 -11.27 -1.02
C ALA A 331 -2.88 -10.81 -1.37
N LEU A 332 -2.11 -10.43 -0.35
CA LEU A 332 -0.72 -10.03 -0.49
C LEU A 332 0.17 -11.09 0.17
N VAL A 333 1.14 -11.61 -0.58
CA VAL A 333 2.09 -12.63 -0.14
C VAL A 333 3.51 -12.07 -0.19
N ALA A 334 4.32 -12.36 0.82
CA ALA A 334 5.75 -12.08 0.84
C ALA A 334 6.51 -13.14 1.66
N THR A 335 7.79 -13.35 1.39
CA THR A 335 8.68 -14.19 2.22
C THR A 335 9.62 -13.30 3.02
N LEU A 336 9.49 -13.35 4.34
CA LEU A 336 10.32 -12.62 5.30
C LEU A 336 11.59 -13.41 5.60
N GLN A 337 12.74 -12.76 5.65
CA GLN A 337 13.99 -13.33 6.12
C GLN A 337 14.21 -12.86 7.55
N VAL A 338 13.70 -13.64 8.52
CA VAL A 338 13.78 -13.26 9.94
C VAL A 338 15.12 -13.72 10.50
N PRO A 339 16.01 -12.84 11.01
CA PRO A 339 17.28 -13.27 11.57
C PRO A 339 17.06 -14.35 12.64
N ALA A 340 17.77 -15.47 12.52
CA ALA A 340 17.72 -16.54 13.50
C ALA A 340 18.23 -16.05 14.86
N GLY A 341 17.85 -16.72 15.93
CA GLY A 341 18.24 -16.52 17.33
C GLY A 341 17.87 -15.18 17.92
#